data_AF-A0A539CR21-F1
#
_entry.id   AF-A0A539CR21-F1
#
_cell.length_a   1.000
_cell.length_b   1.000
_cell.length_c   1.000
_cell.angle_alpha   90.00
_cell.angle_beta   90.00
_cell.angle_gamma   90.00
#
_symmetry.space_group_name_H-M   'P 1'
#
loop_
_entity.id
_entity.type
_entity.pdbx_description
1 polymer ?
#
loop_
_entity_poly.entity_id
_entity_poly.type
_entity_poly.pdbx_seq_one_letter_code
_entity_poly.pdbx_strand_id
1 'polypeptide(L)'
;MADGKTDHVAIMIIAVVVAVVAMLIAAGPLANFIRRNPTIVMLALGFLLLIGTALIADGFGFHLPKGYIYTAMAFSGAIEGLNMLARKRRNRPPD
;
A
#
# COMPACT_ATOMS: atom_id res chain seq x y z
N MET A 1 -11.57 -14.09 -35.60
CA MET A 1 -10.91 -13.49 -34.42
C MET A 1 -11.53 -12.14 -34.20
N ALA A 2 -12.66 -12.11 -33.51
CA ALA A 2 -13.42 -10.89 -33.26
C ALA A 2 -13.86 -10.97 -31.80
N ASP A 3 -13.66 -9.87 -31.08
CA ASP A 3 -14.49 -9.47 -29.94
C ASP A 3 -14.19 -10.11 -28.57
N GLY A 4 -12.96 -9.98 -28.08
CA GLY A 4 -12.66 -10.39 -26.70
C GLY A 4 -11.51 -9.70 -25.96
N LYS A 5 -10.76 -8.78 -26.58
CA LYS A 5 -9.67 -8.05 -25.88
C LYS A 5 -9.93 -6.55 -25.77
N THR A 6 -10.70 -5.97 -26.67
CA THR A 6 -10.98 -4.53 -26.73
C THR A 6 -11.87 -4.06 -25.57
N ASP A 7 -12.87 -4.84 -25.18
CA ASP A 7 -13.74 -4.53 -24.02
C ASP A 7 -12.94 -4.50 -22.71
N HIS A 8 -11.94 -5.36 -22.56
CA HIS A 8 -11.12 -5.40 -21.34
C HIS A 8 -10.24 -4.16 -21.19
N VAL A 9 -9.74 -3.60 -22.30
CA VAL A 9 -8.95 -2.36 -22.25
C VAL A 9 -9.83 -1.19 -21.78
N ALA A 10 -11.05 -1.08 -22.31
CA ALA A 10 -12.00 -0.06 -21.88
C ALA A 10 -12.32 -0.17 -20.39
N ILE A 11 -12.58 -1.39 -19.88
CA ILE A 11 -12.85 -1.64 -18.45
C ILE A 11 -11.62 -1.31 -17.59
N MET A 12 -10.42 -1.69 -18.02
CA MET A 12 -9.18 -1.39 -17.30
C MET A 12 -8.94 0.12 -17.18
N ILE A 13 -9.15 0.87 -18.28
CA ILE A 13 -9.03 2.33 -18.26
C ILE A 13 -10.03 2.93 -17.28
N ILE A 14 -11.31 2.54 -17.36
CA ILE A 14 -12.35 3.05 -16.45
C ILE A 14 -11.98 2.73 -14.99
N ALA A 15 -11.52 1.52 -14.70
CA ALA A 15 -11.11 1.12 -13.36
C ALA A 15 -9.95 1.97 -12.82
N VAL A 16 -8.92 2.22 -13.64
CA VAL A 16 -7.78 3.06 -13.24
C VAL A 16 -8.23 4.50 -13.00
N VAL A 17 -9.06 5.07 -13.88
CA VAL A 17 -9.59 6.43 -13.71
C VAL A 17 -10.40 6.55 -12.42
N VAL A 18 -11.31 5.61 -12.16
CA VAL A 18 -12.10 5.58 -10.92
C VAL A 18 -11.19 5.43 -9.69
N ALA A 19 -10.18 4.57 -9.75
CA ALA A 19 -9.22 4.39 -8.66
C ALA A 19 -8.43 5.67 -8.38
N VAL A 20 -7.93 6.35 -9.41
CA VAL A 20 -7.20 7.62 -9.26
C VAL A 20 -8.10 8.70 -8.69
N VAL A 21 -9.34 8.83 -9.18
CA VAL A 21 -10.32 9.79 -8.62
C VAL A 21 -10.58 9.50 -7.14
N ALA A 22 -10.79 8.24 -6.77
CA ALA A 22 -10.96 7.84 -5.37
C ALA A 22 -9.72 8.16 -4.52
N MET A 23 -8.51 7.90 -5.04
CA MET A 23 -7.25 8.25 -4.37
C MET A 23 -7.14 9.76 -4.14
N LEU A 24 -7.51 10.58 -5.12
CA LEU A 24 -7.47 12.04 -5.00
C LEU A 24 -8.44 12.55 -3.92
N ILE A 25 -9.66 12.00 -3.87
CA ILE A 25 -10.64 12.32 -2.82
C ILE A 25 -10.11 11.88 -1.43
N ALA A 26 -9.48 10.70 -1.35
CA ALA A 26 -8.94 10.15 -0.10
C ALA A 26 -7.62 10.80 0.34
N ALA A 27 -6.93 11.54 -0.54
CA ALA A 27 -5.60 12.08 -0.28
C ALA A 27 -5.55 13.02 0.94
N GLY A 28 -6.57 13.88 1.11
CA GLY A 28 -6.67 14.79 2.25
C GLY A 28 -6.77 14.06 3.60
N PRO A 29 -7.79 13.19 3.79
CA PRO A 29 -7.90 12.34 4.97
C PRO A 29 -6.66 11.48 5.24
N LEU A 30 -6.09 10.89 4.19
CA LEU A 30 -4.88 10.07 4.29
C LEU A 30 -3.68 10.90 4.77
N ALA A 31 -3.46 12.09 4.21
CA ALA A 31 -2.40 12.99 4.63
C ALA A 31 -2.55 13.41 6.10
N ASN A 32 -3.78 13.68 6.55
CA ASN A 32 -4.05 14.02 7.95
C ASN A 32 -3.73 12.84 8.89
N PHE A 33 -4.09 11.62 8.49
CA PHE A 33 -3.81 10.40 9.23
C PHE A 33 -2.31 10.11 9.35
N ILE A 34 -1.56 10.31 8.26
CA ILE A 34 -0.10 10.17 8.22
C ILE A 34 0.57 11.18 9.15
N ARG A 35 0.14 12.45 9.15
CA ARG A 35 0.70 13.48 10.07
C ARG A 35 0.50 13.14 11.54
N ARG A 36 -0.60 12.45 11.88
CA ARG A 36 -0.88 12.01 13.25
C ARG A 36 -0.03 10.80 13.68
N ASN A 37 0.46 10.01 12.72
CA ASN A 37 1.14 8.73 12.96
C ASN A 37 2.40 8.62 12.07
N PRO A 38 3.53 9.25 12.45
CA PRO A 38 4.72 9.35 11.60
C PRO A 38 5.34 7.98 11.21
N THR A 39 5.14 6.92 12.01
CA THR A 39 5.61 5.58 11.64
C THR A 39 4.96 5.06 10.35
N ILE A 40 3.75 5.52 10.02
CA ILE A 40 3.04 5.15 8.80
C ILE A 40 3.76 5.69 7.56
N VAL A 41 4.41 6.86 7.67
CA VAL A 41 5.28 7.39 6.60
C VAL A 41 6.41 6.39 6.32
N MET A 42 7.07 5.90 7.38
CA MET A 42 8.17 4.96 7.23
C MET A 42 7.71 3.64 6.61
N LEU A 43 6.54 3.13 6.98
CA LEU A 43 5.93 1.96 6.33
C LEU A 43 5.63 2.20 4.85
N ALA A 44 5.05 3.34 4.50
CA ALA A 44 4.72 3.68 3.12
C ALA A 44 5.96 3.79 2.24
N LEU A 45 7.03 4.42 2.73
CA LEU A 45 8.33 4.47 2.04
C LEU A 45 8.93 3.07 1.87
N GLY A 46 8.81 2.21 2.89
CA GLY A 46 9.24 0.82 2.82
C GLY A 46 8.47 0.01 1.77
N PHE A 47 7.14 0.16 1.70
CA PHE A 47 6.32 -0.49 0.67
C PHE A 47 6.62 0.05 -0.72
N LEU A 48 6.83 1.37 -0.87
CA LEU A 48 7.22 1.97 -2.13
C LEU A 48 8.55 1.39 -2.63
N LEU A 49 9.54 1.26 -1.74
CA LEU A 49 10.83 0.65 -2.07
C LEU A 49 10.65 -0.82 -2.44
N LEU A 50 9.91 -1.59 -1.63
CA LEU A 50 9.69 -3.03 -1.86
C LEU A 50 9.00 -3.29 -3.20
N ILE A 51 7.93 -2.55 -3.51
CA ILE A 51 7.23 -2.66 -4.80
C ILE A 51 8.14 -2.17 -5.93
N GLY A 52 8.86 -1.07 -5.75
CA GLY A 52 9.81 -0.58 -6.75
C GLY A 52 10.89 -1.60 -7.09
N THR A 53 11.52 -2.22 -6.09
CA THR A 53 12.51 -3.28 -6.27
C THR A 53 11.89 -4.53 -6.91
N ALA A 54 10.68 -4.92 -6.49
CA ALA A 54 9.97 -6.05 -7.10
C ALA A 54 9.69 -5.82 -8.59
N LEU A 55 9.25 -4.62 -8.97
CA LEU A 55 9.01 -4.26 -10.38
C LEU A 55 10.31 -4.26 -11.20
N ILE A 56 11.41 -3.77 -10.62
CA ILE A 56 12.74 -3.82 -11.25
C ILE A 56 13.15 -5.27 -11.49
N ALA A 57 13.05 -6.12 -10.47
CA ALA A 57 13.42 -7.53 -10.55
C ALA A 57 12.57 -8.32 -11.56
N ASP A 58 11.24 -8.12 -11.53
CA ASP A 58 10.32 -8.68 -12.53
C ASP A 58 10.69 -8.18 -13.95
N GLY A 59 11.07 -6.90 -14.09
CA GLY A 59 11.55 -6.32 -15.35
C GLY A 59 12.86 -6.93 -15.87
N PHE A 60 13.73 -7.42 -14.98
CA PHE A 60 14.94 -8.18 -15.32
C PHE A 60 14.68 -9.69 -15.53
N GLY A 61 13.43 -10.16 -15.43
CA GLY A 61 13.04 -11.56 -15.61
C GLY A 61 13.11 -12.42 -14.34
N PHE A 62 13.52 -11.84 -13.20
CA PHE A 62 13.44 -12.50 -11.91
C PHE A 62 12.02 -12.38 -11.37
N HIS A 63 11.24 -13.44 -11.52
CA HIS A 63 9.87 -13.49 -11.02
C HIS A 63 9.88 -13.63 -9.51
N LEU A 64 9.76 -12.53 -8.77
CA LEU A 64 9.57 -12.62 -7.33
C LEU A 64 8.16 -13.16 -7.08
N PRO A 65 8.00 -14.27 -6.34
CA PRO A 65 6.67 -14.79 -6.09
C PRO A 65 5.88 -13.75 -5.27
N LYS A 66 4.82 -13.22 -5.87
CA LYS A 66 4.02 -12.10 -5.32
C LYS A 66 3.51 -12.38 -3.90
N GLY A 67 3.33 -13.65 -3.54
CA GLY A 67 2.99 -14.10 -2.19
C GLY A 67 3.96 -13.65 -1.11
N TYR A 68 5.28 -13.60 -1.38
CA TYR A 68 6.27 -13.09 -0.42
C TYR A 68 6.06 -11.60 -0.14
N ILE A 69 5.79 -10.82 -1.19
CA ILE A 69 5.51 -9.39 -1.10
C ILE A 69 4.26 -9.13 -0.25
N TYR A 70 3.16 -9.84 -0.54
CA TYR A 70 1.92 -9.68 0.22
C TYR A 70 2.06 -10.10 1.69
N THR A 71 2.80 -11.19 1.96
CA THR A 71 3.04 -11.67 3.32
C THR A 71 3.90 -10.70 4.12
N ALA A 72 4.96 -10.15 3.51
CA ALA A 72 5.80 -9.12 4.12
C ALA A 72 5.00 -7.84 4.43
N MET A 73 4.13 -7.41 3.52
CA MET A 73 3.24 -6.26 3.75
C MET A 73 2.27 -6.49 4.92
N ALA A 74 1.61 -7.65 4.95
CA ALA A 74 0.66 -7.99 6.01
C ALA A 74 1.34 -8.08 7.39
N PHE A 75 2.51 -8.72 7.47
CA PHE A 75 3.27 -8.85 8.71
C PHE A 75 3.74 -7.49 9.24
N SER A 76 4.26 -6.64 8.35
CA SER A 76 4.71 -5.28 8.70
C SER A 76 3.55 -4.42 9.22
N GLY A 77 2.39 -4.47 8.57
CA GLY A 77 1.18 -3.77 9.04
C GLY A 77 0.69 -4.29 10.39
N ALA A 78 0.73 -5.60 10.62
CA ALA A 78 0.35 -6.20 11.90
C ALA A 78 1.27 -5.75 13.04
N ILE A 79 2.60 -5.75 12.82
CA ILE A 79 3.57 -5.27 13.80
C ILE A 79 3.32 -3.80 14.14
N GLU A 80 3.10 -2.94 13.15
CA GLU A 80 2.87 -1.53 13.42
C GLU A 80 1.54 -1.30 14.14
N GLY A 81 0.49 -2.06 13.81
CA GLY A 81 -0.76 -2.03 14.57
C GLY A 81 -0.56 -2.37 16.05
N LEU A 82 0.23 -3.40 16.35
CA LEU A 82 0.61 -3.76 17.72
C LEU A 82 1.48 -2.67 18.37
N ASN A 83 2.42 -2.10 17.63
CA ASN A 83 3.31 -1.03 18.09
C ASN A 83 2.52 0.23 18.47
N MET A 84 1.57 0.65 17.64
CA MET A 84 0.65 1.76 17.94
C MET A 84 -0.21 1.48 19.19
N LEU A 85 -0.71 0.25 19.35
CA LEU A 85 -1.48 -0.15 20.53
C LEU A 85 -0.64 -0.12 21.81
N ALA A 86 0.59 -0.62 21.76
CA ALA A 86 1.54 -0.59 22.86
C ALA A 86 1.91 0.84 23.25
N ARG A 87 2.16 1.71 22.26
CA ARG A 87 2.47 3.14 22.49
C ARG A 87 1.30 3.88 23.15
N LYS A 88 0.07 3.60 22.74
CA LYS A 88 -1.14 4.19 23.34
C LYS A 88 -1.33 3.78 24.80
N ARG A 89 -0.91 2.56 25.18
CA ARG A 89 -0.94 2.10 26.58
C ARG A 89 0.16 2.74 27.44
N ARG A 90 1.33 3.02 26.87
CA ARG A 90 2.47 3.61 27.59
C ARG A 90 2.32 5.10 27.90
N ASN A 91 1.45 5.81 27.18
CA ASN A 91 1.16 7.23 27.40
C ASN A 91 0.03 7.49 28.43
N ARG A 92 -0.41 6.48 29.20
CA ARG A 92 -1.23 6.74 30.40
C ARG A 92 -0.29 7.17 31.54
N PRO A 93 -0.37 8.40 32.06
CA PRO A 93 0.40 8.81 33.22
C PRO A 93 -0.01 7.92 34.43
N PRO A 94 0.95 7.50 35.27
CA PRO A 94 0.62 6.90 36.56
C PRO A 94 0.01 7.99 37.44
N ASP A 95 -1.20 7.71 37.92
CA ASP A 95 -1.91 8.39 39.01
C ASP A 95 -1.07 8.44 40.31
#